data_AF-A0A1B7K554-F1
#
_entry.id   AF-A0A1B7K554-F1
#
_cell.length_a   1.000
_cell.length_b   1.000
_cell.length_c   1.000
_cell.angle_alpha   90.00
_cell.angle_beta   90.00
_cell.angle_gamma   90.00
#
_symmetry.space_group_name_H-M   'P 1'
#
loop_
_entity.id
_entity.type
_entity.pdbx_description
1 polymer ?
#
loop_
_entity_poly.entity_id
_entity_poly.type
_entity_poly.pdbx_seq_one_letter_code
_entity_poly.pdbx_strand_id
1 'polypeptide(L)'
;MSGKNPFWNYDYNAAQRNREIVDSYQQANEARLDSQQSQFEASMANDRVSRIQMQLNNTINSHKKVVADYEQRLQKTKTVAFKLAIRSNIFERTLTQLQDQWPDKKENILDEIQRQKNHCTTQEYRDNWWGWVSQNDPSSDNSYLDFPFPDRELKHKP
;
A
#
# COMPACT_ATOMS: atom_id res chain seq x y z
N MET A 1 -75.25 55.01 32.52
CA MET A 1 -73.86 54.85 32.99
C MET A 1 -73.80 53.56 33.79
N SER A 2 -73.22 52.49 33.24
CA SER A 2 -72.98 51.25 33.99
C SER A 2 -71.48 51.13 34.18
N GLY A 3 -71.03 51.42 35.40
CA GLY A 3 -69.63 51.42 35.78
C GLY A 3 -69.07 50.00 35.77
N LYS A 4 -68.20 49.70 34.81
CA LYS A 4 -67.32 48.53 34.88
C LYS A 4 -66.43 48.70 36.10
N ASN A 5 -66.57 47.81 37.09
CA ASN A 5 -65.78 47.82 38.31
C ASN A 5 -64.29 47.63 37.97
N PRO A 6 -63.43 48.65 38.14
CA PRO A 6 -62.06 48.62 37.63
C PRO A 6 -61.15 47.61 38.35
N PHE A 7 -61.55 47.15 39.54
CA PHE A 7 -60.79 46.18 40.33
C PHE A 7 -60.82 44.75 39.75
N TRP A 8 -61.91 44.34 39.07
CA TRP A 8 -62.02 43.00 38.47
C TRP A 8 -61.14 42.80 37.22
N ASN A 9 -60.93 43.87 36.44
CA ASN A 9 -60.05 43.82 35.26
C ASN A 9 -58.57 43.88 35.63
N TYR A 10 -58.24 44.48 36.78
CA TYR A 10 -56.85 44.60 37.24
C TYR A 10 -56.28 43.22 37.60
N ASP A 11 -57.02 42.44 38.38
CA ASP A 11 -56.62 41.08 38.78
C ASP A 11 -56.60 40.11 37.60
N TYR A 12 -57.55 40.23 36.67
CA TYR A 12 -57.57 39.45 35.43
C TYR A 12 -56.34 39.78 34.54
N ASN A 13 -56.02 41.06 34.35
CA ASN A 13 -54.87 41.51 33.56
C ASN A 13 -53.52 41.17 34.23
N ALA A 14 -53.46 41.10 35.55
CA ALA A 14 -52.28 40.67 36.29
C ALA A 14 -52.10 39.14 36.20
N ALA A 15 -53.18 38.37 36.33
CA ALA A 15 -53.16 36.92 36.16
C ALA A 15 -52.84 36.50 34.72
N GLN A 16 -53.30 37.25 33.71
CA GLN A 16 -52.96 37.02 32.31
C GLN A 16 -51.48 37.32 32.04
N ARG A 17 -50.96 38.47 32.49
CA ARG A 17 -49.53 38.79 32.36
C ARG A 17 -48.62 37.77 33.05
N ASN A 18 -49.01 37.28 34.23
CA ASN A 18 -48.24 36.22 34.90
C ASN A 18 -48.24 34.90 34.12
N ARG A 19 -49.35 34.54 33.46
CA ARG A 19 -49.38 33.36 32.57
C ARG A 19 -48.48 33.56 31.35
N GLU A 20 -48.58 34.69 30.68
CA GLU A 20 -47.71 35.02 29.53
C GLU A 20 -46.22 35.00 29.91
N ILE A 21 -45.89 35.49 31.12
CA ILE A 21 -44.53 35.43 31.66
C ILE A 21 -44.11 33.97 31.90
N VAL A 22 -44.92 33.15 32.57
CA VAL A 22 -44.61 31.73 32.83
C VAL A 22 -44.48 30.95 31.53
N ASP A 23 -45.38 31.16 30.57
CA ASP A 23 -45.35 30.54 29.25
C ASP A 23 -44.08 30.96 28.49
N SER A 24 -43.68 32.23 28.56
CA SER A 24 -42.44 32.71 27.94
C SER A 24 -41.19 32.10 28.57
N TYR A 25 -41.17 31.92 29.89
CA TYR A 25 -40.06 31.24 30.58
C TYR A 25 -40.01 29.76 30.23
N GLN A 26 -41.16 29.12 30.12
CA GLN A 26 -41.25 27.72 29.72
C GLN A 26 -40.74 27.54 28.29
N GLN A 27 -41.21 28.36 27.35
CA GLN A 27 -40.75 28.34 25.95
C GLN A 27 -39.24 28.63 25.84
N ALA A 28 -38.73 29.61 26.59
CA ALA A 28 -37.30 29.92 26.59
C ALA A 28 -36.46 28.76 27.16
N ASN A 29 -36.98 28.04 28.15
CA ASN A 29 -36.30 26.88 28.72
C ASN A 29 -36.35 25.67 27.78
N GLU A 30 -37.48 25.43 27.12
CA GLU A 30 -37.63 24.41 26.07
C GLU A 30 -36.68 24.68 24.90
N ALA A 31 -36.65 25.91 24.37
CA ALA A 31 -35.73 26.30 23.31
C ALA A 31 -34.25 26.16 23.73
N ARG A 32 -33.92 26.43 25.00
CA ARG A 32 -32.58 26.21 25.54
C ARG A 32 -32.23 24.73 25.61
N LEU A 33 -33.16 23.88 26.05
CA LEU A 33 -32.98 22.43 26.11
C LEU A 33 -32.80 21.85 24.70
N ASP A 34 -33.62 22.25 23.74
CA ASP A 34 -33.49 21.85 22.33
C ASP A 34 -32.17 22.30 21.72
N SER A 35 -31.73 23.52 22.04
CA SER A 35 -30.41 24.02 21.62
C SER A 35 -29.26 23.22 22.23
N GLN A 36 -29.36 22.79 23.49
CA GLN A 36 -28.33 21.96 24.13
C GLN A 36 -28.31 20.55 23.55
N GLN A 37 -29.49 19.97 23.31
CA GLN A 37 -29.61 18.65 22.70
C GLN A 37 -29.05 18.63 21.27
N SER A 38 -29.40 19.61 20.44
CA SER A 38 -28.87 19.71 19.07
C SER A 38 -27.35 19.91 19.03
N GLN A 39 -26.78 20.70 19.95
CA GLN A 39 -25.32 20.85 20.08
C GLN A 39 -24.65 19.54 20.51
N PHE A 40 -25.26 18.80 21.43
CA PHE A 40 -24.75 17.49 21.87
C PHE A 40 -24.78 16.47 20.73
N GLU A 41 -25.89 16.38 19.99
CA GLU A 41 -26.03 15.51 18.82
C GLU A 41 -25.01 15.86 17.72
N ALA A 42 -24.79 17.16 17.46
CA ALA A 42 -23.76 17.62 16.53
C ALA A 42 -22.34 17.24 16.98
N SER A 43 -22.03 17.37 18.27
CA SER A 43 -20.74 16.94 18.84
C SER A 43 -20.52 15.44 18.66
N MET A 44 -21.53 14.63 18.99
CA MET A 44 -21.48 13.17 18.84
C MET A 44 -21.31 12.76 17.36
N ALA A 45 -21.98 13.45 16.44
CA ALA A 45 -21.83 13.22 15.01
C ALA A 45 -20.40 13.55 14.54
N ASN A 46 -19.84 14.69 14.98
CA ASN A 46 -18.47 15.10 14.65
C ASN A 46 -17.43 14.13 15.23
N ASP A 47 -17.62 13.62 16.44
CA ASP A 47 -16.76 12.61 17.03
C ASP A 47 -16.79 11.31 16.23
N ARG A 48 -17.98 10.89 15.77
CA ARG A 48 -18.13 9.71 14.92
C ARG A 48 -17.41 9.89 13.58
N VAL A 49 -17.58 11.04 12.92
CA VAL A 49 -16.87 11.37 11.67
C VAL A 49 -15.36 11.36 11.90
N SER A 50 -14.88 11.98 12.98
CA SER A 50 -13.46 12.02 13.32
C SER A 50 -12.87 10.61 13.52
N ARG A 51 -13.58 9.73 14.23
CA ARG A 51 -13.18 8.31 14.40
C ARG A 51 -13.11 7.57 13.07
N ILE A 52 -14.13 7.73 12.22
CA ILE A 52 -14.15 7.10 10.89
C ILE A 52 -12.97 7.62 10.05
N GLN A 53 -12.72 8.93 10.08
CA GLN A 53 -11.61 9.54 9.35
C GLN A 53 -10.25 8.99 9.81
N MET A 54 -10.05 8.84 11.13
CA MET A 54 -8.83 8.23 11.67
C MET A 54 -8.68 6.78 11.23
N GLN A 55 -9.76 5.98 11.29
CA GLN A 55 -9.73 4.59 10.82
C GLN A 55 -9.38 4.52 9.33
N LEU A 56 -10.00 5.35 8.50
CA LEU A 56 -9.73 5.43 7.08
C LEU A 56 -8.27 5.81 6.80
N ASN A 57 -7.76 6.83 7.48
CA ASN A 57 -6.35 7.26 7.34
C ASN A 57 -5.38 6.13 7.74
N ASN A 58 -5.67 5.41 8.83
CA ASN A 58 -4.86 4.28 9.27
C ASN A 58 -4.87 3.15 8.23
N THR A 59 -6.03 2.81 7.67
CA THR A 59 -6.15 1.81 6.60
C THR A 59 -5.39 2.24 5.34
N ILE A 60 -5.53 3.50 4.91
CA ILE A 60 -4.81 4.03 3.74
C ILE A 60 -3.30 3.95 3.96
N ASN A 61 -2.80 4.34 5.13
CA ASN A 61 -1.39 4.30 5.44
C ASN A 61 -0.85 2.86 5.50
N SER A 62 -1.62 1.94 6.07
CA SER A 62 -1.29 0.51 6.05
C SER A 62 -1.17 -0.02 4.62
N HIS A 63 -2.16 0.26 3.76
CA HIS A 63 -2.12 -0.15 2.36
C HIS A 63 -0.96 0.49 1.59
N LYS A 64 -0.69 1.78 1.79
CA LYS A 64 0.48 2.45 1.18
C LYS A 64 1.79 1.76 1.53
N LYS A 65 1.97 1.34 2.79
CA LYS A 65 3.17 0.63 3.23
C LYS A 65 3.30 -0.73 2.53
N VAL A 66 2.20 -1.47 2.42
CA VAL A 66 2.17 -2.77 1.72
C VAL A 66 2.47 -2.60 0.23
N VAL A 67 1.89 -1.59 -0.43
CA VAL A 67 2.16 -1.29 -1.84
C VAL A 67 3.64 -0.94 -2.04
N ALA A 68 4.21 -0.08 -1.19
CA ALA A 68 5.62 0.28 -1.27
C ALA A 68 6.55 -0.94 -1.11
N ASP A 69 6.23 -1.86 -0.19
CA ASP A 69 6.98 -3.12 -0.02
C ASP A 69 6.92 -3.98 -1.30
N TYR A 70 5.73 -4.14 -1.89
CA TYR A 70 5.58 -4.87 -3.15
C TYR A 70 6.32 -4.22 -4.31
N GLU A 71 6.28 -2.89 -4.43
CA GLU A 71 7.03 -2.16 -5.45
C GLU A 71 8.54 -2.36 -5.29
N GLN A 72 9.05 -2.29 -4.06
CA GLN A 72 10.46 -2.53 -3.78
C GLN A 72 10.87 -3.97 -4.15
N ARG A 73 10.07 -4.96 -3.76
CA ARG A 73 10.31 -6.38 -4.11
C ARG A 73 10.27 -6.58 -5.63
N LEU A 74 9.32 -5.94 -6.33
CA LEU A 74 9.24 -5.99 -7.78
C LEU A 74 10.50 -5.40 -8.45
N GLN A 75 11.01 -4.28 -7.94
CA GLN A 75 12.24 -3.68 -8.48
C GLN A 75 13.47 -4.58 -8.27
N LYS A 76 13.59 -5.24 -7.11
CA LYS A 76 14.63 -6.25 -6.86
C LYS A 76 14.52 -7.40 -7.86
N THR A 77 13.33 -7.98 -8.03
CA THR A 77 13.10 -9.07 -9.01
C THR A 77 13.44 -8.65 -10.43
N LYS A 78 13.06 -7.44 -10.87
CA LYS A 78 13.44 -6.90 -12.19
C LYS A 78 14.95 -6.80 -12.36
N THR A 79 15.67 -6.37 -11.31
CA THR A 79 17.13 -6.26 -11.33
C THR A 79 17.79 -7.64 -11.45
N VAL A 80 17.30 -8.63 -10.71
CA VAL A 80 17.78 -10.02 -10.81
C VAL A 80 17.52 -10.58 -12.21
N ALA A 81 16.31 -10.41 -12.75
CA ALA A 81 15.97 -10.84 -14.09
C ALA A 81 16.88 -10.18 -15.15
N PHE A 82 17.16 -8.88 -15.00
CA PHE A 82 18.09 -8.16 -15.87
C PHE A 82 19.51 -8.74 -15.82
N LYS A 83 20.09 -8.95 -14.62
CA LYS A 83 21.42 -9.56 -14.46
C LYS A 83 21.49 -10.96 -15.10
N LEU A 84 20.46 -11.79 -14.91
CA LEU A 84 20.37 -13.12 -15.51
C LEU A 84 20.26 -13.06 -17.04
N ALA A 85 19.47 -12.14 -17.58
CA ALA A 85 19.34 -11.94 -19.03
C ALA A 85 20.67 -11.52 -19.68
N ILE A 86 21.39 -10.58 -19.08
CA ILE A 86 22.71 -10.15 -19.57
C ILE A 86 23.70 -11.31 -19.57
N ARG A 87 23.76 -12.11 -18.50
CA ARG A 87 24.63 -13.29 -18.44
C ARG A 87 24.27 -14.33 -19.50
N SER A 88 22.98 -14.63 -19.66
CA SER A 88 22.52 -15.55 -20.69
C SER A 88 22.98 -15.08 -22.07
N ASN A 89 22.86 -13.78 -22.36
CA ASN A 89 23.28 -13.20 -23.63
C ASN A 89 24.81 -13.24 -23.83
N ILE A 90 25.59 -12.98 -22.77
CA ILE A 90 27.06 -13.10 -22.82
C ILE A 90 27.46 -14.54 -23.20
N PHE A 91 26.89 -15.54 -22.52
CA PHE A 91 27.19 -16.95 -22.80
C PHE A 91 26.75 -17.37 -24.19
N GLU A 92 25.53 -17.03 -24.60
CA GLU A 92 25.03 -17.29 -25.96
C GLU A 92 25.97 -16.74 -27.02
N ARG A 93 26.26 -15.42 -26.96
CA ARG A 93 27.14 -14.76 -27.93
C ARG A 93 28.54 -15.34 -27.94
N THR A 94 29.08 -15.67 -26.76
CA THR A 94 30.40 -16.30 -26.65
C THR A 94 30.40 -17.67 -27.30
N LEU A 95 29.44 -18.53 -26.96
CA LEU A 95 29.34 -19.89 -27.50
C LEU A 95 29.12 -19.90 -29.01
N THR A 96 28.31 -18.99 -29.56
CA THR A 96 28.15 -18.81 -31.00
C THR A 96 29.47 -18.41 -31.66
N GLN A 97 30.15 -17.41 -31.11
CA GLN A 97 31.43 -16.94 -31.64
C GLN A 97 32.51 -18.05 -31.63
N LEU A 98 32.57 -18.87 -30.58
CA LEU A 98 33.52 -19.98 -30.48
C LEU A 98 33.21 -21.11 -31.48
N GLN A 99 31.93 -21.37 -31.75
CA GLN A 99 31.52 -22.31 -32.80
C GLN A 99 31.91 -21.82 -34.19
N ASP A 100 31.79 -20.52 -34.46
CA ASP A 100 32.19 -19.92 -35.74
C ASP A 100 33.72 -19.91 -35.91
N GLN A 101 34.48 -19.68 -34.83
CA GLN A 101 35.95 -19.69 -34.84
C GLN A 101 36.52 -21.11 -34.97
N TRP A 102 35.86 -22.11 -34.40
CA TRP A 102 36.31 -23.51 -34.40
C TRP A 102 35.19 -24.47 -34.85
N PRO A 103 34.87 -24.49 -36.16
CA PRO A 103 33.78 -25.31 -36.68
C PRO A 103 34.00 -26.82 -36.46
N ASP A 104 35.25 -27.27 -36.37
CA ASP A 104 35.61 -28.66 -36.04
C ASP A 104 35.26 -29.06 -34.60
N LYS A 105 35.14 -28.08 -33.69
CA LYS A 105 34.76 -28.29 -32.29
C LYS A 105 33.26 -28.09 -32.04
N LYS A 106 32.51 -27.65 -33.04
CA LYS A 106 31.10 -27.29 -32.91
C LYS A 106 30.27 -28.39 -32.26
N GLU A 107 30.35 -29.63 -32.75
CA GLU A 107 29.59 -30.75 -32.19
C GLU A 107 29.94 -31.01 -30.73
N ASN A 108 31.23 -30.99 -30.36
CA ASN A 108 31.65 -31.16 -28.97
C ASN A 108 31.11 -30.04 -28.05
N ILE A 109 31.05 -28.81 -28.54
CA ILE A 109 30.48 -27.67 -27.80
C ILE A 109 28.97 -27.89 -27.59
N LEU A 110 28.24 -28.31 -28.63
CA LEU A 110 26.81 -28.57 -28.55
C LEU A 110 26.49 -29.74 -27.62
N ASP A 111 27.26 -30.82 -27.69
CA ASP A 111 27.13 -31.98 -26.79
C ASP A 111 27.35 -31.60 -25.33
N GLU A 112 28.36 -30.77 -25.05
CA GLU A 112 28.61 -30.30 -23.67
C GLU A 112 27.49 -29.38 -23.19
N ILE A 113 26.99 -28.47 -24.03
CA ILE A 113 25.81 -27.63 -23.70
C ILE A 113 24.61 -28.54 -23.36
N GLN A 114 24.36 -29.57 -24.16
CA GLN A 114 23.25 -30.49 -23.93
C GLN A 114 23.44 -31.31 -22.65
N ARG A 115 24.68 -31.75 -22.36
CA ARG A 115 25.01 -32.44 -21.11
C ARG A 115 24.74 -31.56 -19.90
N GLN A 116 25.19 -30.30 -19.91
CA GLN A 116 24.97 -29.35 -18.83
C GLN A 116 23.48 -29.00 -18.68
N LYS A 117 22.75 -28.82 -19.79
CA LYS A 117 21.29 -28.63 -19.78
C LYS A 117 20.59 -29.81 -19.11
N ASN A 118 20.95 -31.04 -19.45
CA ASN A 118 20.38 -32.24 -18.84
C ASN A 118 20.67 -32.27 -17.34
N HIS A 119 21.92 -32.04 -16.93
CA HIS A 119 22.31 -31.99 -15.52
C HIS A 119 21.54 -30.92 -14.75
N CYS A 120 21.48 -29.69 -15.26
CA CYS A 120 20.82 -28.56 -14.61
C CYS A 120 19.28 -28.66 -14.59
N THR A 121 18.70 -29.61 -15.32
CA THR A 121 17.26 -29.88 -15.33
C THR A 121 16.86 -31.12 -14.56
N THR A 122 17.82 -31.85 -13.98
CA THR A 122 17.53 -32.93 -13.04
C THR A 122 16.73 -32.39 -11.85
N GLN A 123 15.86 -33.25 -11.31
CA GLN A 123 14.97 -32.86 -10.21
C GLN A 123 15.76 -32.43 -8.97
N GLU A 124 16.78 -33.20 -8.59
CA GLU A 124 17.66 -32.87 -7.47
C GLU A 124 18.32 -31.50 -7.61
N TYR A 125 18.86 -31.20 -8.78
CA TYR A 125 19.51 -29.91 -9.03
C TYR A 125 18.49 -28.77 -8.96
N ARG A 126 17.30 -28.94 -9.56
CA ARG A 126 16.21 -27.96 -9.49
C ARG A 126 15.75 -27.72 -8.07
N ASP A 127 15.60 -28.77 -7.27
CA ASP A 127 15.15 -28.67 -5.88
C ASP A 127 16.18 -27.94 -5.02
N ASN A 128 17.47 -28.21 -5.22
CA ASN A 128 18.56 -27.48 -4.56
C ASN A 128 18.52 -25.98 -4.92
N TRP A 129 18.36 -25.66 -6.21
CA TRP A 129 18.24 -24.26 -6.65
C TRP A 129 16.97 -23.58 -6.15
N TRP A 130 15.85 -24.28 -6.18
CA TRP A 130 14.59 -23.77 -5.67
C TRP A 130 14.65 -23.54 -4.16
N GLY A 131 15.27 -24.45 -3.42
CA GLY A 131 15.58 -24.29 -2.00
C GLY A 131 16.44 -23.05 -1.75
N TRP A 132 17.49 -22.84 -2.55
CA TRP A 132 18.34 -21.67 -2.43
C TRP A 132 17.60 -20.35 -2.75
N VAL A 133 16.80 -20.29 -3.83
CA VAL A 133 16.04 -19.09 -4.23
C VAL A 133 14.91 -18.77 -3.25
N SER A 134 14.28 -19.79 -2.65
CA SER A 134 13.19 -19.58 -1.69
C SER A 134 13.66 -19.12 -0.31
N GLN A 135 14.89 -19.45 0.08
CA GLN A 135 15.46 -19.08 1.39
C GLN A 135 16.20 -17.75 1.38
N ASN A 136 16.76 -17.35 0.25
CA ASN A 136 17.54 -16.11 0.13
C ASN A 136 16.70 -15.01 -0.53
N ASP A 137 16.81 -13.77 -0.03
CA ASP A 137 16.28 -12.61 -0.77
C ASP A 137 17.05 -12.54 -2.11
N PRO A 138 16.36 -12.63 -3.26
CA PRO A 138 16.96 -12.35 -4.56
C PRO A 138 17.18 -10.84 -4.67
N SER A 139 18.05 -10.30 -3.81
CA SER A 139 18.52 -8.93 -3.89
C SER A 139 19.63 -8.84 -4.95
N SER A 140 19.83 -7.65 -5.48
CA SER A 140 20.90 -7.36 -6.44
C SER A 140 22.30 -7.64 -5.92
N ASP A 141 22.47 -7.73 -4.60
CA ASP A 141 23.76 -7.75 -3.92
C ASP A 141 24.23 -9.18 -3.60
N ASN A 142 23.47 -10.18 -4.07
CA ASN A 142 23.86 -11.56 -3.93
C ASN A 142 24.98 -11.89 -4.93
N SER A 143 26.15 -12.32 -4.42
CA SER A 143 27.35 -12.64 -5.21
C SER A 143 27.09 -13.67 -6.30
N TYR A 144 26.07 -14.51 -6.13
CA TYR A 144 25.66 -15.48 -7.16
C TYR A 144 25.16 -14.80 -8.45
N LEU A 145 24.73 -13.54 -8.41
CA LEU A 145 24.29 -12.75 -9.56
C LEU A 145 25.40 -11.94 -10.23
N ASP A 146 26.61 -11.93 -9.68
CA ASP A 146 27.77 -11.25 -10.26
C ASP A 146 28.56 -12.14 -11.21
N PHE A 147 28.92 -11.64 -12.40
CA PHE A 147 29.51 -12.46 -13.46
C PHE A 147 30.65 -13.36 -12.90
N PRO A 148 30.59 -14.69 -13.12
CA PRO A 148 31.38 -15.64 -12.34
C PRO A 148 32.88 -15.66 -12.71
N PHE A 149 33.30 -14.84 -13.66
CA PHE A 149 34.69 -14.74 -14.09
C PHE A 149 35.21 -13.32 -13.80
N PRO A 150 36.49 -13.18 -13.43
CA PRO A 150 37.09 -11.87 -13.20
C PRO A 150 37.10 -11.04 -14.48
N ASP A 151 37.10 -9.72 -14.34
CA ASP A 151 37.29 -8.81 -15.46
C ASP A 151 38.63 -9.07 -16.14
N ARG A 152 38.64 -9.01 -17.48
CA ARG A 152 39.84 -9.23 -18.29
C ARG A 152 40.00 -8.11 -19.30
N GLU A 153 41.22 -7.61 -19.40
CA GLU A 153 41.60 -6.74 -20.53
C GLU A 153 41.69 -7.57 -21.82
N LEU A 154 40.99 -7.11 -22.86
CA LEU A 154 41.05 -7.74 -24.17
C LEU A 154 42.43 -7.46 -24.79
N LYS A 155 43.20 -8.53 -25.02
CA LYS A 155 44.52 -8.46 -25.67
C LYS A 155 44.46 -7.90 -27.10
N HIS A 156 43.31 -8.08 -27.74
CA HIS A 156 43.00 -7.52 -29.04
C HIS A 156 41.63 -6.84 -28.91
N LYS A 157 41.60 -5.51 -29.09
CA LYS A 157 40.32 -4.80 -29.25
C LYS A 157 39.75 -5.17 -30.63
N PRO A 158 38.41 -5.22 -30.77
CA PRO A 158 37.78 -5.38 -32.07
C PRO A 158 38.21 -4.30 -33.06
#